data_AF-A0A5K1EXY2-F1
#
_entry.id   AF-A0A5K1EXY2-F1
#
_cell.length_a   1.000
_cell.length_b   1.000
_cell.length_c   1.000
_cell.angle_alpha   90.00
_cell.angle_beta   90.00
_cell.angle_gamma   90.00
#
_symmetry.space_group_name_H-M   'P 1'
#
loop_
_entity.id
_entity.type
_entity.pdbx_description
1 polymer ?
#
loop_
_entity_poly.entity_id
_entity_poly.type
_entity_poly.pdbx_seq_one_letter_code
_entity_poly.pdbx_strand_id
1 'polypeptide(L)'
;MSEISSGANPSSFVSSGEMKSSPFSSIITQMDGGNYEMWAMQVKRTLIAHEKEHLILEPEPVQKVGKYTTWFKDNSLVMVWIVGTLSQEIANEVLHKDSAKDMWDSLAATYSQARNETRIMQLHHDIHQMRQDGRPLHTYYSSLKS
;
A
#
# COMPACT_ATOMS: atom_id res chain seq x y z
N MET A 1 -1.11 2.96 65.80
CA MET A 1 -0.50 1.77 65.16
C MET A 1 -1.46 0.63 65.46
N SER A 2 -2.26 0.12 64.52
CA SER A 2 -1.91 -0.45 63.22
C SER A 2 -3.10 -0.39 62.25
N GLU A 3 -2.79 -0.64 60.98
CA GLU A 3 -3.43 -0.13 59.77
C GLU A 3 -4.70 -0.88 59.34
N ILE A 4 -5.55 -0.14 58.62
CA ILE A 4 -6.77 -0.60 57.95
C ILE A 4 -6.35 -1.32 56.65
N SER A 5 -6.50 -2.63 56.60
CA SER A 5 -6.36 -3.41 55.36
C SER A 5 -7.64 -3.24 54.52
N SER A 6 -7.62 -2.26 53.62
CA SER A 6 -8.64 -2.07 52.60
C SER A 6 -8.28 -2.93 51.39
N GLY A 7 -8.95 -4.08 51.27
CA GLY A 7 -8.86 -4.96 50.10
C GLY A 7 -9.50 -4.30 48.89
N ALA A 8 -8.74 -3.47 48.18
CA ALA A 8 -9.09 -3.02 46.84
C ALA A 8 -8.82 -4.16 45.85
N ASN A 9 -9.89 -4.65 45.24
CA ASN A 9 -9.88 -5.54 44.09
C ASN A 9 -9.85 -4.65 42.84
N PRO A 10 -8.85 -4.75 41.95
CA PRO A 10 -8.99 -4.24 40.60
C PRO A 10 -8.92 -5.40 39.61
N SER A 11 -10.09 -5.67 39.04
CA SER A 11 -10.27 -5.88 37.61
C SER A 11 -9.24 -6.79 36.93
N SER A 12 -9.60 -8.07 36.89
CA SER A 12 -9.16 -9.02 35.88
C SER A 12 -9.51 -8.50 34.47
N PHE A 13 -8.65 -7.68 33.90
CA PHE A 13 -8.55 -7.60 32.45
C PHE A 13 -7.50 -8.62 32.03
N VAL A 14 -8.01 -9.78 31.64
CA VAL A 14 -7.30 -10.74 30.80
C VAL A 14 -6.79 -9.94 29.61
N SER A 15 -5.48 -9.66 29.59
CA SER A 15 -4.80 -9.12 28.41
C SER A 15 -5.00 -10.16 27.32
N SER A 16 -5.97 -9.86 26.45
CA SER A 16 -6.40 -10.72 25.38
C SER A 16 -5.23 -10.92 24.45
N GLY A 17 -4.85 -12.19 24.30
CA GLY A 17 -3.99 -12.79 23.29
C GLY A 17 -2.97 -11.86 22.65
N GLU A 18 -1.69 -12.14 22.93
CA GLU A 18 -0.59 -11.80 22.02
C GLU A 18 -1.05 -12.03 20.57
N MET A 19 -1.39 -10.95 19.88
CA MET A 19 -1.41 -10.95 18.43
C MET A 19 0.03 -11.27 18.07
N LYS A 20 0.28 -12.54 17.72
CA LYS A 20 1.56 -12.99 17.16
C LYS A 20 2.02 -11.90 16.21
N SER A 21 3.12 -11.23 16.56
CA SER A 21 3.61 -10.07 15.84
C SER A 21 3.58 -10.42 14.35
N SER A 22 2.85 -9.64 13.57
CA SER A 22 2.81 -9.79 12.12
C SER A 22 4.24 -10.07 11.65
N PRO A 23 4.50 -11.09 10.81
CA PRO A 23 5.88 -11.41 10.37
C PRO A 23 6.55 -10.21 9.68
N PHE A 24 5.76 -9.17 9.38
CA PHE A 24 6.12 -7.91 8.80
C PHE A 24 6.71 -6.88 9.78
N SER A 25 6.37 -6.92 11.09
CA SER A 25 6.63 -5.79 12.00
C SER A 25 8.11 -5.55 12.33
N SER A 26 9.00 -6.48 12.01
CA SER A 26 10.45 -6.35 12.24
C SER A 26 11.30 -6.43 10.98
N ILE A 27 10.71 -6.80 9.84
CA ILE A 27 11.42 -7.01 8.57
C ILE A 27 11.05 -5.94 7.54
N ILE A 28 9.81 -5.45 7.58
CA ILE A 28 9.31 -4.52 6.57
C ILE A 28 9.45 -3.08 7.07
N THR A 29 10.19 -2.28 6.32
CA THR A 29 10.22 -0.82 6.53
C THR A 29 8.84 -0.24 6.21
N GLN A 30 8.29 0.56 7.12
CA GLN A 30 6.99 1.19 6.91
C GLN A 30 6.99 2.02 5.61
N MET A 31 5.94 1.90 4.81
CA MET A 31 5.77 2.70 3.59
C MET A 31 5.33 4.13 3.94
N ASP A 32 6.08 5.12 3.48
CA ASP A 32 5.80 6.55 3.64
C ASP A 32 5.51 7.27 2.31
N GLY A 33 5.46 6.50 1.22
CA GLY A 33 5.19 6.98 -0.14
C GLY A 33 6.44 7.31 -0.94
N GLY A 34 7.57 7.60 -0.29
CA GLY A 34 8.86 7.85 -0.95
C GLY A 34 9.67 6.58 -1.22
N ASN A 35 9.36 5.51 -0.48
CA ASN A 35 10.14 4.27 -0.46
C ASN A 35 9.44 3.06 -1.12
N TYR A 36 8.46 3.31 -2.01
CA TYR A 36 7.59 2.27 -2.57
C TYR A 36 8.35 1.07 -3.15
N GLU A 37 9.38 1.27 -3.98
CA GLU A 37 10.09 0.17 -4.64
C GLU A 37 10.77 -0.78 -3.63
N MET A 38 11.36 -0.20 -2.58
CA MET A 38 12.00 -0.96 -1.51
C MET A 38 10.95 -1.71 -0.68
N TRP A 39 9.88 -1.01 -0.29
CA TRP A 39 8.76 -1.61 0.44
C TRP A 39 8.12 -2.76 -0.35
N ALA A 40 7.83 -2.53 -1.63
CA ALA A 40 7.20 -3.50 -2.51
C ALA A 40 8.06 -4.77 -2.64
N MET A 41 9.39 -4.61 -2.74
CA MET A 41 10.31 -5.75 -2.76
C MET A 41 10.24 -6.56 -1.46
N GLN A 42 10.25 -5.90 -0.30
CA GLN A 42 10.19 -6.58 1.00
C GLN A 42 8.86 -7.33 1.19
N VAL A 43 7.73 -6.70 0.82
CA VAL A 43 6.40 -7.32 0.91
C VAL A 43 6.33 -8.54 -0.01
N LYS A 44 6.73 -8.41 -1.28
CA LYS A 44 6.74 -9.54 -2.23
C LYS A 44 7.55 -10.71 -1.71
N ARG A 45 8.78 -10.48 -1.22
CA ARG A 45 9.63 -11.55 -0.65
C ARG A 45 8.97 -12.23 0.55
N THR A 46 8.27 -11.47 1.38
CA THR A 46 7.57 -12.02 2.54
C THR A 46 6.38 -12.86 2.12
N LEU A 47 5.61 -12.41 1.12
CA LEU A 47 4.49 -13.18 0.57
C LEU A 47 4.94 -14.46 -0.12
N ILE A 48 6.06 -14.43 -0.87
CA ILE A 48 6.67 -15.63 -1.46
C ILE A 48 7.05 -16.62 -0.35
N ALA A 49 7.72 -16.16 0.71
CA ALA A 49 8.11 -17.02 1.84
C ALA A 49 6.91 -17.66 2.58
N HIS A 50 5.71 -17.10 2.43
CA HIS A 50 4.47 -17.60 3.04
C HIS A 50 3.50 -18.22 2.02
N GLU A 51 3.96 -18.47 0.78
CA GLU A 51 3.20 -19.07 -0.32
C GLU A 51 1.92 -18.29 -0.69
N LYS A 52 1.96 -16.96 -0.53
CA LYS A 52 0.81 -16.04 -0.68
C LYS A 52 0.96 -15.00 -1.80
N GLU A 53 2.02 -15.08 -2.59
CA GLU A 53 2.27 -14.12 -3.69
C GLU A 53 1.12 -14.08 -4.72
N HIS A 54 0.49 -15.22 -4.99
CA HIS A 54 -0.62 -15.32 -5.93
C HIS A 54 -1.80 -14.38 -5.58
N LEU A 55 -1.98 -14.01 -4.31
CA LEU A 55 -3.07 -13.15 -3.85
C LEU A 55 -2.94 -11.68 -4.26
N ILE A 56 -1.74 -11.23 -4.63
CA ILE A 56 -1.51 -9.88 -5.18
C ILE A 56 -1.34 -9.88 -6.70
N LEU A 57 -1.08 -11.05 -7.31
CA LEU A 57 -0.86 -11.19 -8.75
C LEU A 57 -2.16 -11.54 -9.48
N GLU A 58 -2.91 -12.51 -8.96
CA GLU A 58 -4.04 -13.13 -9.63
C GLU A 58 -5.37 -12.52 -9.16
N PRO A 59 -6.37 -12.43 -10.05
CA PRO A 59 -7.71 -11.96 -9.68
C PRO A 59 -8.40 -12.93 -8.71
N GLU A 60 -9.43 -12.43 -8.03
CA GLU A 60 -10.29 -13.26 -7.18
C GLU A 60 -10.85 -14.49 -7.95
N PRO A 61 -10.80 -15.69 -7.36
CA PRO A 61 -11.37 -16.89 -7.97
C PRO A 61 -12.87 -16.76 -8.26
N VAL A 62 -13.28 -17.21 -9.45
CA VAL A 62 -14.68 -17.19 -9.88
C VAL A 62 -15.56 -18.14 -9.04
N GLN A 63 -14.99 -19.22 -8.53
CA GLN A 63 -15.71 -20.22 -7.73
C GLN A 63 -15.54 -19.97 -6.22
N LYS A 64 -16.63 -19.57 -5.56
CA LYS A 64 -16.69 -19.34 -4.11
C LYS A 64 -17.27 -20.58 -3.43
N VAL A 65 -16.45 -21.54 -3.00
CA VAL A 65 -16.94 -22.82 -2.43
C VAL A 65 -16.99 -22.80 -0.90
N GLY A 66 -18.17 -22.94 -0.32
CA GLY A 66 -18.37 -22.97 1.14
C GLY A 66 -18.37 -21.58 1.80
N LYS A 67 -18.67 -21.52 3.12
CA LYS A 67 -18.86 -20.24 3.83
C LYS A 67 -17.58 -19.40 3.96
N TYR A 68 -16.40 -20.00 3.92
CA TYR A 68 -15.10 -19.32 3.93
C TYR A 68 -14.05 -20.25 3.32
N THR A 69 -13.70 -20.02 2.05
CA THR A 69 -12.58 -20.72 1.42
C THR A 69 -11.26 -20.32 2.08
N THR A 70 -10.24 -21.17 1.96
CA THR A 70 -8.85 -20.83 2.33
C THR A 70 -8.41 -19.53 1.65
N TRP A 71 -8.80 -19.33 0.38
CA TRP A 71 -8.49 -18.12 -0.37
C TRP A 71 -9.01 -16.85 0.31
N PHE A 72 -10.28 -16.79 0.74
CA PHE A 72 -10.82 -15.58 1.39
C PHE A 72 -10.10 -15.27 2.71
N LYS A 73 -9.73 -16.31 3.46
CA LYS A 73 -8.97 -16.15 4.71
C LYS A 73 -7.57 -15.61 4.43
N ASP A 74 -6.86 -16.18 3.46
CA ASP A 74 -5.51 -15.76 3.12
C ASP A 74 -5.50 -14.36 2.48
N ASN A 75 -6.47 -14.05 1.61
CA ASN A 75 -6.65 -12.70 1.06
C ASN A 75 -6.85 -11.67 2.18
N SER A 76 -7.76 -11.94 3.13
CA SER A 76 -7.99 -11.05 4.27
C SER A 76 -6.74 -10.88 5.13
N LEU A 77 -5.97 -11.96 5.33
CA LEU A 77 -4.71 -11.92 6.07
C LEU A 77 -3.68 -11.04 5.36
N VAL A 78 -3.52 -11.18 4.05
CA VAL A 78 -2.61 -10.34 3.25
C VAL A 78 -3.04 -8.89 3.27
N MET A 79 -4.34 -8.58 3.21
CA MET A 79 -4.84 -7.20 3.34
C MET A 79 -4.42 -6.57 4.68
N VAL A 80 -4.59 -7.30 5.80
CA VAL A 80 -4.15 -6.84 7.12
C VAL A 80 -2.64 -6.64 7.18
N TRP A 81 -1.86 -7.54 6.56
CA TRP A 81 -0.41 -7.41 6.49
C TRP A 81 0.04 -6.21 5.68
N ILE A 82 -0.57 -5.97 4.51
CA ILE A 82 -0.29 -4.79 3.69
C ILE A 82 -0.57 -3.55 4.53
N VAL A 83 -1.79 -3.38 5.05
CA VAL A 83 -2.19 -2.21 5.87
C VAL A 83 -1.26 -2.00 7.06
N GLY A 84 -0.86 -3.08 7.76
CA GLY A 84 0.04 -3.01 8.91
C GLY A 84 1.47 -2.55 8.59
N THR A 85 1.84 -2.47 7.30
CA THR A 85 3.15 -1.97 6.85
C THR A 85 3.09 -0.57 6.24
N LEU A 86 1.91 0.05 6.18
CA LEU A 86 1.73 1.38 5.62
C LEU A 86 1.77 2.44 6.73
N SER A 87 2.08 3.68 6.36
CA SER A 87 1.73 4.83 7.20
C SER A 87 0.21 4.96 7.30
N GLN A 88 -0.27 5.63 8.35
CA GLN A 88 -1.71 5.79 8.58
C GLN A 88 -2.42 6.48 7.40
N GLU A 89 -1.76 7.48 6.80
CA GLU A 89 -2.30 8.23 5.66
C GLU A 89 -2.52 7.31 4.45
N ILE A 90 -1.51 6.51 4.10
CA ILE A 90 -1.56 5.59 2.96
C ILE A 90 -2.51 4.42 3.24
N ALA A 91 -2.55 3.92 4.47
CA ALA A 91 -3.50 2.89 4.88
C ALA A 91 -4.96 3.32 4.62
N ASN A 92 -5.31 4.56 4.97
CA ASN A 92 -6.66 5.09 4.76
C ASN A 92 -7.05 5.14 3.26
N GLU A 93 -6.08 5.33 2.37
CA GLU A 93 -6.33 5.34 0.92
C GLU A 93 -6.70 3.96 0.35
N VAL A 94 -6.30 2.87 1.00
CA VAL A 94 -6.49 1.50 0.47
C VAL A 94 -7.43 0.64 1.31
N LEU A 95 -7.78 1.04 2.53
CA LEU A 95 -8.67 0.30 3.43
C LEU A 95 -10.05 -0.02 2.85
N HIS A 96 -10.52 0.77 1.87
CA HIS A 96 -11.82 0.57 1.22
C HIS A 96 -11.79 -0.41 0.04
N LYS A 97 -10.63 -1.01 -0.28
CA LYS A 97 -10.49 -1.97 -1.37
C LYS A 97 -11.01 -3.35 -0.98
N ASP A 98 -11.54 -4.08 -1.95
CA ASP A 98 -12.21 -5.36 -1.73
C ASP A 98 -11.24 -6.56 -1.64
N SER A 99 -10.02 -6.42 -2.18
CA SER A 99 -9.03 -7.50 -2.19
C SER A 99 -7.60 -7.01 -1.95
N ALA A 100 -6.71 -7.93 -1.56
CA ALA A 100 -5.28 -7.67 -1.44
C ALA A 100 -4.68 -7.22 -2.77
N LYS A 101 -5.15 -7.81 -3.88
CA LYS A 101 -4.76 -7.40 -5.22
C LYS A 101 -5.15 -5.95 -5.53
N ASP A 102 -6.37 -5.55 -5.22
CA ASP A 102 -6.82 -4.18 -5.46
C ASP A 102 -6.03 -3.16 -4.63
N MET A 103 -5.71 -3.50 -3.37
CA MET A 103 -4.81 -2.69 -2.55
C MET A 103 -3.42 -2.59 -3.20
N TRP A 104 -2.86 -3.73 -3.60
CA TRP A 104 -1.54 -3.81 -4.21
C TRP A 104 -1.43 -2.99 -5.50
N ASP A 105 -2.39 -3.19 -6.41
CA ASP A 105 -2.44 -2.50 -7.70
C ASP A 105 -2.69 -0.99 -7.52
N SER A 106 -3.51 -0.60 -6.54
CA SER A 106 -3.72 0.82 -6.19
C SER A 106 -2.44 1.47 -5.67
N LEU A 107 -1.70 0.81 -4.77
CA LEU A 107 -0.42 1.32 -4.27
C LEU A 107 0.63 1.42 -5.38
N ALA A 108 0.72 0.40 -6.24
CA ALA A 108 1.60 0.40 -7.40
C ALA A 108 1.25 1.56 -8.35
N ALA A 109 -0.03 1.78 -8.61
CA ALA A 109 -0.51 2.83 -9.46
C ALA A 109 -0.17 4.22 -8.91
N THR A 110 -0.24 4.43 -7.59
CA THR A 110 -0.02 5.74 -6.99
C THR A 110 1.46 6.05 -6.74
N TYR A 111 2.24 5.07 -6.27
CA TYR A 111 3.57 5.33 -5.71
C TYR A 111 4.75 4.73 -6.49
N SER A 112 4.51 3.93 -7.54
CA SER A 112 5.62 3.42 -8.35
C SER A 112 6.34 4.54 -9.10
N GLN A 113 7.68 4.56 -8.99
CA GLN A 113 8.48 5.60 -9.64
C GLN A 113 8.42 5.47 -11.16
N ALA A 114 8.35 4.25 -11.68
CA ALA A 114 8.21 3.99 -13.11
C ALA A 114 7.00 4.71 -13.75
N ARG A 115 5.88 4.82 -13.02
CA ARG A 115 4.71 5.54 -13.51
C ARG A 115 4.91 7.05 -13.43
N ASN A 116 5.53 7.54 -12.37
CA ASN A 116 5.83 8.97 -12.20
C ASN A 116 6.79 9.47 -13.29
N GLU A 117 7.86 8.73 -13.57
CA GLU A 117 8.81 9.04 -14.65
C GLU A 117 8.15 9.01 -16.03
N THR A 118 7.34 7.97 -16.32
CA THR A 118 6.59 7.86 -17.58
C THR A 118 5.62 9.04 -17.74
N ARG A 119 4.94 9.45 -16.68
CA ARG A 119 4.00 10.57 -16.70
C ARG A 119 4.72 11.90 -16.93
N ILE A 120 5.86 12.11 -16.28
CA ILE A 120 6.70 13.30 -16.49
C ILE A 120 7.17 13.35 -17.94
N MET A 121 7.66 12.24 -18.50
CA MET A 121 8.07 12.17 -19.90
C MET A 121 6.91 12.44 -20.87
N GLN A 122 5.72 11.89 -20.61
CA GLN A 122 4.53 12.17 -21.41
C GLN A 122 4.14 13.64 -21.34
N LEU A 123 4.17 14.27 -20.15
CA LEU A 123 3.88 15.69 -20.02
C LEU A 123 4.91 16.55 -20.76
N HIS A 124 6.20 16.22 -20.68
CA HIS A 124 7.23 16.87 -21.49
C HIS A 124 6.94 16.71 -22.98
N HIS A 125 6.60 15.50 -23.42
CA HIS A 125 6.23 15.23 -24.81
C HIS A 125 5.01 16.03 -25.24
N ASP A 126 3.93 16.03 -24.46
CA ASP A 126 2.69 16.75 -24.75
C ASP A 126 2.92 18.26 -24.80
N ILE A 127 3.72 18.83 -23.90
CA ILE A 127 4.13 20.25 -23.94
C ILE A 127 4.93 20.54 -25.22
N HIS A 128 5.82 19.64 -25.63
CA HIS A 128 6.56 19.78 -26.89
C HIS A 128 5.67 19.62 -28.13
N GLN A 129 4.63 18.78 -28.06
CA GLN A 129 3.68 18.55 -29.17
C GLN A 129 2.56 19.58 -29.24
N MET A 130 2.19 20.22 -28.13
CA MET A 130 1.26 21.35 -28.06
C MET A 130 1.90 22.60 -28.67
N ARG A 131 1.95 22.63 -30.00
CA ARG A 131 2.25 23.81 -30.80
C ARG A 131 1.11 24.83 -30.64
N GLN A 132 1.39 26.01 -30.07
CA GLN A 132 0.59 27.21 -30.32
C GLN A 132 0.65 27.52 -31.83
N ASP A 133 -0.48 27.46 -32.52
CA ASP A 133 -0.69 27.88 -33.92
C ASP A 133 0.33 27.38 -34.95
N GLY A 134 0.77 26.12 -34.81
CA GLY A 134 1.60 25.49 -35.83
C GLY A 134 2.99 26.10 -35.98
N ARG A 135 3.50 26.87 -34.99
CA ARG A 135 4.89 27.39 -35.01
C ARG A 135 5.66 26.91 -33.77
N PRO A 136 6.95 26.58 -33.89
CA PRO A 136 7.79 26.28 -32.73
C PRO A 136 7.85 27.48 -31.78
N LEU A 137 7.76 27.25 -30.47
CA LEU A 137 7.76 28.28 -29.42
C LEU A 137 8.97 29.23 -29.49
N HIS A 138 10.12 28.70 -29.92
CA HIS A 138 11.34 29.47 -30.17
C HIS A 138 11.14 30.55 -31.23
N THR A 139 10.37 30.26 -32.28
CA THR A 139 10.07 31.22 -33.36
C THR A 139 9.16 32.36 -32.87
N TYR A 140 8.22 32.07 -31.96
CA TYR A 140 7.36 33.09 -31.35
C TYR A 140 8.15 34.02 -30.42
N TYR A 141 9.02 33.45 -29.56
CA TYR A 141 9.88 34.24 -28.67
C TYR A 141 10.86 35.13 -29.44
N SER A 142 11.40 34.66 -30.56
CA SER A 142 12.22 35.50 -31.44
C SER A 142 11.41 36.61 -32.12
N SER A 143 10.12 36.39 -32.42
CA SER A 143 9.26 37.41 -33.03
C SER A 143 8.72 38.46 -32.05
N LEU A 144 8.66 38.16 -30.75
CA LEU A 144 8.28 39.10 -29.68
C LEU A 144 9.44 39.99 -29.20
N LYS A 145 10.69 39.59 -29.50
CA LYS A 145 11.91 40.31 -29.13
C LYS A 145 12.49 41.16 -30.27
N SER A 146 11.77 41.30 -31.39
CA SER A 146 12.05 42.26 -32.46
C SER A 146 11.04 43.39 -32.43
#